data_AF-A0AA96LD83-F1
#
_entry.id   AF-A0AA96LD83-F1
#
_cell.length_a   1.000
_cell.length_b   1.000
_cell.length_c   1.000
_cell.angle_alpha   90.00
_cell.angle_beta   90.00
_cell.angle_gamma   90.00
#
_symmetry.space_group_name_H-M   'P 1'
#
loop_
_entity.id
_entity.type
_entity.pdbx_description
1 polymer ?
#
loop_
_entity_poly.entity_id
_entity_poly.type
_entity_poly.pdbx_seq_one_letter_code
_entity_poly.pdbx_strand_id
1 'polypeptide(L)'
;MADPRTCIRCKHQGEPTDKFCVRCAAPLINNCTHKGDIFTKKCERVNREDAAFCSGCGAPTVFHKEGFVQGYSNVQVTSTRRP
;
A
#
# COMPACT_ATOMS: atom_id res chain seq x y z
N MET A 1 -3.96 18.22 -4.76
CA MET A 1 -3.89 16.75 -4.64
C MET A 1 -2.49 16.38 -4.18
N ALA A 2 -2.31 15.49 -3.20
CA ALA A 2 -0.98 15.01 -2.82
C ALA A 2 -0.37 14.21 -3.98
N ASP A 3 0.92 14.43 -4.26
CA ASP A 3 1.61 13.67 -5.29
C ASP A 3 1.67 12.19 -4.87
N PRO A 4 1.27 11.25 -5.74
CA PRO A 4 1.23 9.82 -5.42
C PRO A 4 2.61 9.21 -5.11
N ARG A 5 3.70 9.96 -5.24
CA ARG A 5 5.08 9.53 -4.96
C ARG A 5 5.67 10.15 -3.70
N THR A 6 4.82 10.72 -2.84
CA THR A 6 5.24 11.07 -1.48
C THR A 6 5.42 9.79 -0.67
N CYS A 7 6.64 9.56 -0.17
CA CYS A 7 6.93 8.35 0.60
C CYS A 7 6.04 8.25 1.84
N ILE A 8 5.25 7.17 1.96
CA ILE A 8 4.35 6.96 3.08
C ILE A 8 5.07 6.96 4.44
N ARG A 9 6.30 6.42 4.47
CA ARG A 9 7.11 6.23 5.69
C ARG A 9 7.86 7.47 6.15
N CYS A 10 8.57 8.16 5.24
CA CYS A 10 9.45 9.27 5.62
C CYS A 10 9.07 10.62 4.98
N LYS A 11 7.99 10.68 4.22
CA LYS A 11 7.46 11.87 3.53
C LYS A 11 8.42 12.52 2.52
N HIS A 12 9.54 11.87 2.19
CA HIS A 12 10.39 12.29 1.08
C HIS A 12 9.62 12.20 -0.24
N GLN A 13 9.74 13.23 -1.06
CA GLN A 13 9.16 13.26 -2.40
C GLN A 13 10.10 12.54 -3.37
N GLY A 14 9.62 11.46 -3.99
CA GLY A 14 10.36 10.75 -5.02
C GLY A 14 10.18 11.36 -6.40
N GLU A 15 11.07 10.98 -7.33
CA GLU A 15 11.00 11.41 -8.73
C GLU A 15 9.94 10.62 -9.52
N PRO A 16 9.46 11.13 -10.68
CA PRO A 16 8.42 10.46 -11.46
C PRO A 16 8.69 9.00 -11.84
N THR A 17 9.96 8.63 -11.97
CA THR A 17 10.40 7.27 -12.35
C THR A 17 10.63 6.35 -11.15
N ASP A 18 10.68 6.89 -9.93
CA ASP A 18 11.01 6.13 -8.75
C ASP A 18 9.87 5.20 -8.35
N LYS A 19 10.23 3.93 -8.12
CA LYS A 19 9.29 2.92 -7.58
C LYS A 19 9.40 2.80 -6.07
N PHE A 20 10.57 3.11 -5.53
CA PHE A 20 10.92 2.99 -4.12
C PHE A 20 11.58 4.29 -3.65
N CYS A 21 11.37 4.62 -2.38
CA CYS A 21 11.98 5.79 -1.78
C CYS A 21 13.49 5.58 -1.61
N VAL A 22 14.30 6.46 -2.21
CA VAL A 22 15.76 6.42 -2.11
C VAL A 22 16.31 6.54 -0.68
N ARG A 23 15.51 7.05 0.27
CA ARG A 23 15.93 7.24 1.68
C ARG A 23 15.62 6.07 2.60
N CYS A 24 14.55 5.33 2.34
CA CYS A 24 14.07 4.30 3.29
C CYS A 24 13.59 3.01 2.63
N ALA A 25 13.77 2.88 1.31
CA ALA A 25 13.37 1.73 0.49
C ALA A 25 11.86 1.41 0.48
N ALA A 26 11.01 2.21 1.15
CA ALA A 26 9.57 2.01 1.10
C ALA A 26 9.01 2.21 -0.32
N PRO A 27 8.04 1.40 -0.76
CA PRO A 27 7.37 1.61 -2.04
C PRO A 27 6.70 2.98 -2.08
N LEU A 28 6.83 3.68 -3.20
CA LEU A 28 6.21 5.00 -3.39
C LEU A 28 4.78 4.88 -3.91
N ILE A 29 4.47 3.81 -4.63
CA ILE A 29 3.20 3.65 -5.34
C ILE A 29 2.41 2.49 -4.75
N ASN A 30 1.15 2.75 -4.39
CA ASN A 30 0.28 1.73 -3.80
C ASN A 30 -0.41 0.85 -4.85
N ASN A 31 0.34 -0.09 -5.44
CA ASN A 31 -0.17 -0.98 -6.47
C ASN A 31 -1.06 -2.10 -5.93
N CYS A 32 -2.02 -2.54 -6.74
CA CYS A 32 -2.71 -3.81 -6.50
C CYS A 32 -1.71 -4.99 -6.58
N THR A 33 -1.89 -6.00 -5.71
CA THR A 33 -0.99 -7.17 -5.68
C THR A 33 -1.54 -8.37 -6.47
N HIS A 34 -2.70 -8.24 -7.11
CA HIS A 34 -3.32 -9.31 -7.87
C HIS A 34 -2.58 -9.53 -9.20
N LYS A 35 -1.85 -10.65 -9.29
CA LYS A 35 -1.02 -11.01 -10.45
C LYS A 35 -1.81 -11.62 -11.61
N GLY A 36 -3.09 -11.97 -11.40
CA GLY A 36 -3.85 -12.78 -12.34
C GLY A 36 -3.37 -14.24 -12.40
N ASP A 37 -4.00 -15.03 -13.25
CA ASP A 37 -3.67 -16.43 -13.55
C ASP A 37 -4.04 -16.75 -15.03
N ILE A 38 -4.16 -18.03 -15.38
CA ILE A 38 -4.48 -18.48 -16.75
C ILE A 38 -5.88 -17.99 -17.20
N PHE A 39 -6.79 -17.72 -16.25
CA PHE A 39 -8.18 -17.34 -16.51
C PHE A 39 -8.48 -15.88 -16.15
N THR A 40 -7.61 -15.21 -15.39
CA THR A 40 -7.82 -13.85 -14.87
C THR A 40 -6.64 -12.94 -15.19
N LYS A 41 -6.94 -11.70 -15.61
CA LYS A 41 -5.89 -10.72 -15.92
C LYS A 41 -5.31 -10.12 -14.64
N LYS A 42 -4.00 -9.85 -14.66
CA LYS A 42 -3.31 -9.02 -13.66
C LYS A 42 -4.05 -7.69 -13.47
N CYS A 43 -4.22 -7.28 -12.22
CA CYS A 43 -4.76 -5.95 -11.90
C CYS A 43 -3.60 -4.96 -11.74
N GLU A 44 -3.52 -3.96 -12.61
CA GLU A 44 -2.45 -2.95 -12.61
C GLU A 44 -2.86 -1.62 -11.97
N ARG A 45 -3.97 -1.62 -11.23
CA ARG A 45 -4.51 -0.40 -10.64
C ARG A 45 -3.57 0.14 -9.55
N VAL A 46 -3.27 1.43 -9.67
CA VAL A 46 -2.68 2.26 -8.60
C VAL A 46 -3.81 2.73 -7.69
N ASN A 47 -3.66 2.52 -6.38
CA ASN A 47 -4.65 2.89 -5.38
C ASN A 47 -4.18 4.12 -4.59
N ARG A 48 -5.10 4.70 -3.82
CA ARG A 48 -4.80 5.79 -2.89
C ARG A 48 -3.81 5.33 -1.81
N GLU A 49 -3.08 6.26 -1.22
CA GLU A 49 -2.09 5.98 -0.17
C GLU A 49 -2.68 5.35 1.11
N ASP A 50 -3.97 5.57 1.37
CA ASP A 50 -4.73 5.04 2.51
C ASP A 50 -5.48 3.74 2.21
N ALA A 51 -5.36 3.20 1.00
CA ALA A 51 -6.10 2.01 0.58
C ALA A 51 -5.38 0.72 1.00
N ALA A 52 -5.98 -0.03 1.92
CA ALA A 52 -5.52 -1.37 2.27
C ALA A 52 -5.84 -2.43 1.18
N PHE A 53 -6.94 -2.21 0.44
CA PHE A 53 -7.44 -3.12 -0.59
C PHE A 53 -7.70 -2.37 -1.90
N CYS A 54 -7.56 -3.08 -3.02
CA CYS A 54 -7.73 -2.53 -4.36
C CYS A 54 -9.20 -2.17 -4.62
N SER A 55 -9.46 -0.94 -5.05
CA SER A 55 -10.82 -0.48 -5.37
C SER A 55 -11.45 -1.15 -6.59
N GLY A 56 -10.66 -1.90 -7.37
CA GLY A 56 -11.11 -2.57 -8.58
C GLY A 56 -11.45 -4.04 -8.39
N CYS A 57 -10.62 -4.77 -7.62
CA CYS A 57 -10.74 -6.22 -7.51
C CYS A 57 -10.69 -6.74 -6.06
N GLY A 58 -10.63 -5.87 -5.05
CA GLY A 58 -10.63 -6.25 -3.64
C GLY A 58 -9.34 -6.90 -3.12
N ALA A 59 -8.38 -7.21 -3.99
CA ALA A 59 -7.10 -7.80 -3.56
C ALA A 59 -6.27 -6.82 -2.69
N PRO A 60 -5.41 -7.33 -1.79
CA PRO A 60 -4.52 -6.48 -1.00
C PRO A 60 -3.67 -5.56 -1.88
N THR A 61 -3.41 -4.37 -1.38
CA THR A 61 -2.44 -3.45 -2.00
C THR A 61 -1.02 -3.70 -1.47
N VAL A 62 -0.01 -3.17 -2.16
CA VAL A 62 1.39 -3.27 -1.71
C VAL A 62 1.55 -2.62 -0.34
N PHE A 63 0.93 -1.47 -0.09
CA PHE A 63 1.07 -0.80 1.20
C PHE A 63 0.47 -1.60 2.34
N HIS A 64 -0.61 -2.34 2.10
CA HIS A 64 -1.16 -3.26 3.10
C HIS A 64 -0.24 -4.44 3.36
N LYS A 65 0.28 -5.08 2.30
CA LYS A 65 1.19 -6.23 2.44
C LYS A 65 2.47 -5.88 3.19
N GLU A 66 2.99 -4.67 2.97
CA GLU A 66 4.19 -4.16 3.65
C GLU A 66 3.88 -3.55 5.03
N GLY A 67 2.61 -3.55 5.47
CA GLY A 67 2.22 -3.09 6.81
C GLY A 67 2.14 -1.57 7.01
N PHE A 68 2.18 -0.78 5.93
CA PHE A 68 2.04 0.68 6.00
C PHE A 68 0.58 1.13 6.21
N VAL A 69 -0.39 0.33 5.78
CA VAL A 69 -1.82 0.62 5.90
C VAL A 69 -2.53 -0.61 6.46
N GLN A 70 -3.36 -0.40 7.48
CA GLN A 70 -4.18 -1.45 8.07
C GLN A 70 -5.55 -1.51 7.38
N GLY A 71 -6.00 -2.73 7.10
CA GLY A 71 -7.40 -2.98 6.72
C GLY A 71 -8.30 -3.01 7.95
N TYR A 72 -9.61 -2.95 7.74
CA TYR A 72 -10.56 -3.17 8.81
C TYR A 72 -10.53 -4.65 9.22
N SER A 73 -9.99 -4.94 10.39
CA SER A 73 -10.14 -6.23 11.07
C SER A 73 -10.84 -5.99 12.40
N ASN A 74 -11.90 -6.76 12.68
CA ASN A 74 -12.58 -6.76 13.97
C ASN A 74 -11.72 -7.43 15.05
N VAL A 75 -10.48 -6.99 15.22
CA VAL A 75 -9.63 -7.44 16.33
C VAL A 75 -9.91 -6.50 17.48
N GLN A 76 -10.67 -7.00 18.45
CA GLN A 76 -10.76 -6.40 19.78
C GLN A 76 -9.32 -6.22 20.29
N VAL A 77 -8.84 -4.98 20.29
CA VAL A 77 -7.58 -4.63 20.95
C VAL A 77 -7.84 -4.78 22.44
N THR A 78 -7.64 -5.99 22.98
CA THR A 78 -7.44 -6.13 24.40
C THR A 78 -6.14 -5.41 24.72
N SER A 79 -6.31 -4.18 25.18
CA SER A 79 -5.32 -3.35 25.84
C SER A 79 -4.66 -4.13 26.98
N THR A 80 -3.59 -4.86 26.69
CA THR A 80 -2.61 -5.21 27.71
C THR A 80 -1.50 -4.16 27.64
N ARG A 81 -1.67 -3.18 28.52
CA ARG A 81 -0.73 -2.10 28.85
C ARG A 81 0.65 -2.68 29.16
N ARG A 82 1.70 -2.01 28.70
CA ARG A 82 2.98 -1.92 29.45
C ARG A 82 2.70 -1.22 30.79
N PRO A 83 3.35 -1.59 31.89
CA PRO A 83 4.81 -1.73 32.01
C PRO A 83 5.33 -3.16 31.99
#